data_AF-A0A7W9TL49-F1
#
_entry.id   AF-A0A7W9TL49-F1
#
_cell.length_a   1.000
_cell.length_b   1.000
_cell.length_c   1.000
_cell.angle_alpha   90.00
_cell.angle_beta   90.00
_cell.angle_gamma   90.00
#
_symmetry.space_group_name_H-M   'P 1'
#
loop_
_entity.id
_entity.type
_entity.pdbx_description
1 polymer ?
#
loop_
_entity_poly.entity_id
_entity_poly.type
_entity_poly.pdbx_seq_one_letter_code
_entity_poly.pdbx_strand_id
1 'polypeptide(L)' 'MDSSGINVFVAAYQQARDTGGWVRIAGAQESVLRVLHLTGVDALIPCHSNTEQALTV' A
#
# COMPACT_ATOMS: atom_id res chain seq x y z
N MET A 1 -2.64 6.12 -11.81
CA MET A 1 -1.45 5.39 -11.34
C MET A 1 -1.03 4.44 -12.44
N ASP A 2 0.25 4.39 -12.75
CA ASP A 2 0.85 3.60 -13.82
C ASP A 2 1.70 2.46 -13.24
N SER A 3 2.38 1.70 -14.11
CA SER A 3 3.28 0.62 -13.68
C SER A 3 4.46 1.12 -12.84
N SER A 4 4.93 2.35 -13.09
CA SER A 4 6.03 2.93 -12.31
C SER A 4 5.63 3.21 -10.87
N GLY A 5 4.42 3.75 -10.65
CA GLY A 5 3.87 3.95 -9.30
C GLY A 5 3.69 2.64 -8.51
N ILE A 6 3.26 1.55 -9.17
CA ILE A 6 3.18 0.22 -8.54
C ILE A 6 4.56 -0.26 -8.09
N ASN A 7 5.58 -0.09 -8.92
CA ASN A 7 6.94 -0.52 -8.59
C ASN A 7 7.49 0.22 -7.36
N VAL A 8 7.12 1.49 -7.17
CA VAL A 8 7.47 2.27 -5.97
C VAL A 8 6.87 1.65 -4.71
N PHE A 9 5.59 1.23 -4.74
CA PHE A 9 4.96 0.55 -3.61
C PHE A 9 5.66 -0.76 -3.25
N VAL A 10 5.97 -1.59 -4.27
CA VAL A 10 6.68 -2.85 -4.07
C VAL A 10 8.06 -2.62 -3.46
N ALA A 11 8.82 -1.65 -3.98
CA ALA A 11 10.14 -1.32 -3.44
C ALA A 11 10.07 -0.79 -2.00
N ALA A 12 9.07 0.02 -1.66
CA ALA A 12 8.87 0.53 -0.31
C ALA A 12 8.53 -0.60 0.68
N TYR A 13 7.65 -1.52 0.26
CA TYR A 13 7.32 -2.70 1.06
C TYR A 13 8.56 -3.57 1.35
N GLN A 14 9.39 -3.83 0.34
CA GLN A 14 10.62 -4.61 0.50
C GLN A 14 11.60 -3.94 1.47
N GLN A 15 11.89 -2.65 1.29
CA GLN A 15 12.80 -1.90 2.16
C GLN A 15 12.32 -1.85 3.61
N ALA A 16 11.02 -1.63 3.83
CA ALA A 16 10.45 -1.63 5.16
C ALA A 16 10.56 -3.02 5.81
N ARG A 17 10.21 -4.08 5.08
CA ARG A 17 10.32 -5.45 5.58
C ARG A 17 11.76 -5.81 5.94
N ASP A 18 12.72 -5.43 5.11
CA ASP A 18 14.14 -5.73 5.32
C ASP A 18 14.73 -5.01 6.55
N THR A 19 14.09 -3.93 7.00
CA THR A 19 14.43 -3.20 8.22
C THR A 19 13.54 -3.56 9.43
N GLY A 20 12.65 -4.56 9.28
CA GLY A 20 11.69 -4.95 10.31
C GLY A 20 10.53 -3.96 10.52
N GLY A 21 10.41 -2.98 9.63
CA GLY A 21 9.31 -2.03 9.58
C GLY A 21 8.14 -2.52 8.71
N TRP A 22 7.20 -1.61 8.46
CA TRP A 22 6.01 -1.88 7.67
C TRP A 22 5.60 -0.65 6.86
N VAL A 23 4.81 -0.90 5.81
CA VAL A 23 4.13 0.12 5.01
C VAL A 23 2.65 -0.21 4.98
N ARG A 24 1.80 0.81 5.08
CA ARG A 24 0.34 0.72 4.98
C ARG A 24 -0.20 1.89 4.17
N ILE A 25 -1.30 1.67 3.48
CA ILE A 25 -2.00 2.70 2.70
C ILE A 25 -3.23 3.13 3.49
N ALA A 26 -3.45 4.44 3.61
CA ALA A 26 -4.58 5.02 4.32
C ALA A 26 -5.34 6.00 3.42
N GLY A 27 -6.67 5.87 3.35
CA GLY A 27 -7.53 6.85 2.70
C GLY A 27 -7.29 7.00 1.18
N ALA A 28 -6.88 5.92 0.50
CA ALA A 28 -6.77 5.94 -0.95
C ALA A 28 -8.15 6.15 -1.61
N GLN A 29 -8.20 6.98 -2.64
CA GLN A 29 -9.42 7.20 -3.44
C GLN A 29 -9.84 5.90 -4.13
N GLU A 30 -11.14 5.73 -4.41
CA GLU A 30 -11.69 4.49 -4.99
C GLU A 30 -11.00 4.09 -6.31
N SER A 31 -10.70 5.06 -7.17
CA SER A 31 -9.99 4.82 -8.42
C SER A 31 -8.58 4.26 -8.21
N VAL A 32 -7.88 4.69 -7.14
CA VAL A 32 -6.56 4.19 -6.76
C VAL A 32 -6.67 2.82 -6.12
N LEU A 33 -7.63 2.61 -5.22
CA LEU A 33 -7.92 1.31 -4.61
C LEU A 33 -8.18 0.23 -5.67
N ARG A 34 -8.94 0.57 -6.72
CA ARG A 34 -9.18 -0.37 -7.82
C ARG A 34 -7.89 -0.78 -8.52
N VAL A 35 -6.96 0.15 -8.77
CA VAL A 35 -5.67 -0.18 -9.39
C VAL A 35 -4.82 -1.03 -8.44
N LEU A 36 -4.78 -0.70 -7.15
CA LEU A 36 -4.06 -1.48 -6.14
C LEU A 36 -4.58 -2.93 -6.08
N HIS A 37 -5.89 -3.12 -6.13
CA HIS A 37 -6.52 -4.45 -6.15
C HIS A 37 -6.25 -5.22 -7.45
N LEU A 38 -6.37 -4.56 -8.61
CA LEU A 38 -6.09 -5.18 -9.92
C LEU A 38 -4.63 -5.63 -10.05
N THR A 39 -3.72 -4.96 -9.37
CA THR A 39 -2.28 -5.25 -9.41
C THR A 39 -1.82 -6.15 -8.26
N GLY A 40 -2.71 -6.48 -7.32
CA GLY A 40 -2.42 -7.30 -6.15
C GLY A 40 -1.53 -6.62 -5.10
N VAL A 41 -1.36 -5.30 -5.16
CA VAL A 41 -0.58 -4.54 -4.17
C VAL A 41 -1.25 -4.59 -2.80
N ASP A 42 -2.58 -4.60 -2.77
CA ASP A 42 -3.38 -4.70 -1.54
C ASP A 42 -3.14 -6.01 -0.76
N ALA A 43 -2.71 -7.08 -1.44
CA ALA A 43 -2.30 -8.32 -0.78
C ALA A 43 -0.94 -8.23 -0.08
N LEU A 44 -0.10 -7.28 -0.46
CA LEU A 44 1.23 -7.05 0.13
C LEU A 44 1.22 -5.90 1.15
N ILE A 45 0.48 -4.83 0.84
CA ILE A 45 0.44 -3.58 1.60
C ILE A 45 -1.00 -3.37 2.09
N PRO A 46 -1.26 -3.51 3.40
CA PRO A 46 -2.60 -3.33 3.95
C PRO A 46 -3.16 -1.95 3.62
N CYS A 47 -4.40 -1.92 3.15
CA CYS A 47 -5.14 -0.71 2.81
C CYS A 47 -6.24 -0.46 3.85
N HIS A 48 -6.27 0.75 4.39
CA HIS A 48 -7.21 1.19 5.42
C HIS A 48 -7.99 2.41 4.95
N SER A 49 -9.22 2.58 5.47
CA SER A 49 -10.09 3.68 5.05
C SER A 49 -9.57 5.05 5.48
N ASN A 50 -8.81 5.12 6.59
CA ASN A 50 -8.22 6.35 7.09
C ASN A 50 -6.93 6.09 7.87
N THR A 51 -6.23 7.16 8.25
CA THR A 51 -4.95 7.10 8.95
C THR A 51 -5.07 6.51 10.35
N GLU A 52 -6.16 6.80 11.06
CA GLU A 52 -6.39 6.29 12.42
C GLU A 52 -6.46 4.76 12.44
N GLN A 53 -7.17 4.17 11.48
CA GLN A 53 -7.21 2.72 11.28
C GLN A 53 -5.84 2.15 10.89
N ALA A 54 -5.05 2.84 10.07
CA ALA A 54 -3.73 2.36 9.66
C ALA A 54 -2.70 2.34 10.81
N LEU A 55 -2.88 3.18 11.83
CA LEU A 55 -1.97 3.31 12.98
C LEU A 55 -2.32 2.37 14.15
N THR A 56 -3.54 1.87 14.20
CA THR A 56 -4.07 1.11 15.35
C THR A 56 -4.05 -0.41 15.17
N VAL A 57 -3.57 -0.89 14.02
CA VAL A 57 -3.51 -2.31 13.62
C VAL A 57 -2.08 -2.82 13.64
#